data_AF-A0A6M0JU14-F1
#
_entry.id   AF-A0A6M0JU14-F1
#
_cell.length_a   1.000
_cell.length_b   1.000
_cell.length_c   1.000
_cell.angle_alpha   90.00
_cell.angle_beta   90.00
_cell.angle_gamma   90.00
#
_symmetry.space_group_name_H-M   'P 1'
#
loop_
_entity.id
_entity.type
_entity.pdbx_description
1 polymer ?
#
loop_
_entity_poly.entity_id
_entity_poly.type
_entity_poly.pdbx_seq_one_letter_code
_entity_poly.pdbx_strand_id
1 'polypeptide(L)'
;MQSTTIPGRIKLARKMAGLPTQASLLVCIPGWKPSRLGNYEAGISTPGADDMLLIAEATGVSACWLMFGQGPIRPSERDLQAVRHQNLAQALDGIEADEERLAETVKRLRISRKRLREHLDNPFLPISDELARRLERLLGAKPGWLDEQHVERDPLFLSFPEEMRELMMIYSELPASQRPVLMATVRALRDSLTTA
;
A
#
# COMPACT_ATOMS: atom_id res chain seq x y z
N MET A 1 -8.78 -5.76 12.60
CA MET A 1 -8.67 -6.99 11.76
C MET A 1 -9.45 -6.93 10.43
N GLN A 2 -9.98 -5.77 9.99
CA GLN A 2 -10.77 -5.68 8.75
C GLN A 2 -10.00 -5.16 7.52
N SER A 3 -8.71 -4.78 7.62
CA SER A 3 -7.93 -4.24 6.49
C SER A 3 -7.03 -5.25 5.78
N THR A 4 -6.82 -6.44 6.35
CA THR A 4 -5.85 -7.42 5.84
C THR A 4 -6.45 -8.49 4.92
N THR A 5 -7.78 -8.62 4.86
CA THR A 5 -8.47 -9.61 4.03
C THR A 5 -9.00 -8.98 2.74
N ILE A 6 -9.15 -9.78 1.69
CA ILE A 6 -9.75 -9.36 0.42
C ILE A 6 -11.13 -8.68 0.62
N PRO A 7 -12.10 -9.26 1.36
CA PRO A 7 -13.40 -8.63 1.63
C PRO A 7 -13.26 -7.25 2.29
N GLY A 8 -12.32 -7.18 3.24
CA GLY A 8 -11.95 -5.97 3.95
C GLY A 8 -11.46 -4.87 3.01
N ARG A 9 -10.53 -5.21 2.12
CA ARG A 9 -9.96 -4.29 1.13
C ARG A 9 -10.99 -3.81 0.11
N ILE A 10 -11.90 -4.67 -0.35
CA ILE A 10 -12.98 -4.27 -1.28
C ILE A 10 -13.90 -3.23 -0.63
N LYS A 11 -14.37 -3.52 0.58
CA LYS A 11 -15.23 -2.61 1.35
C LYS A 11 -14.55 -1.27 1.62
N LEU A 12 -13.24 -1.33 1.86
CA LEU A 12 -12.40 -0.18 2.13
C LEU A 12 -12.18 0.66 0.86
N ALA A 13 -11.81 0.05 -0.27
CA ALA A 13 -11.67 0.69 -1.58
C ALA A 13 -12.95 1.41 -2.01
N ARG A 14 -14.10 0.76 -1.81
CA ARG A 14 -15.40 1.36 -2.08
C ARG A 14 -15.61 2.66 -1.31
N LYS A 15 -15.34 2.67 -0.01
CA LYS A 15 -15.48 3.86 0.83
C LYS A 15 -14.54 4.99 0.38
N MET A 16 -13.33 4.66 -0.08
CA MET A 16 -12.38 5.66 -0.61
C MET A 16 -12.90 6.38 -1.84
N ALA A 17 -13.57 5.64 -2.72
CA ALA A 17 -14.13 6.17 -3.95
C ALA A 17 -15.34 7.09 -3.72
N GLY A 18 -15.70 7.37 -2.46
CA GLY A 18 -16.87 8.16 -2.10
C GLY A 18 -18.18 7.38 -2.30
N LEU A 19 -18.13 6.05 -2.29
CA LEU A 19 -19.27 5.17 -2.55
C LEU A 19 -19.78 4.58 -1.22
N PRO A 20 -20.70 5.26 -0.51
CA PRO A 20 -21.08 4.90 0.87
C PRO A 20 -21.74 3.51 0.96
N THR A 21 -22.40 3.06 -0.10
CA THR A 21 -23.17 1.81 -0.13
C THR A 21 -22.67 0.85 -1.21
N GLN A 22 -22.90 -0.45 -1.04
CA GLN A 22 -22.63 -1.44 -2.09
C GLN A 22 -23.36 -1.10 -3.40
N ALA A 23 -24.58 -0.57 -3.30
CA ALA A 23 -25.35 -0.07 -4.44
C ALA A 23 -24.59 1.00 -5.24
N SER A 24 -23.94 1.96 -4.55
CA SER A 24 -23.14 2.99 -5.26
C SER A 24 -21.96 2.43 -6.05
N LEU A 25 -21.30 1.37 -5.59
CA LEU A 25 -20.25 0.70 -6.38
C LEU A 25 -20.82 -0.14 -7.53
N LEU A 26 -21.97 -0.78 -7.33
CA LEU A 26 -22.63 -1.54 -8.38
C LEU A 26 -23.06 -0.67 -9.57
N VAL A 27 -23.41 0.60 -9.33
CA VAL A 27 -23.69 1.56 -10.42
C VAL A 27 -22.45 1.76 -11.31
N CYS A 28 -21.25 1.69 -10.75
CA CYS A 28 -19.99 1.80 -11.49
C CYS A 28 -19.59 0.51 -12.22
N ILE A 29 -20.19 -0.64 -11.90
CA ILE A 29 -19.84 -1.95 -12.46
C ILE A 29 -21.09 -2.56 -13.13
N PRO A 30 -21.36 -2.23 -14.40
CA PRO A 30 -22.58 -2.69 -15.08
C PRO A 30 -22.61 -4.22 -15.21
N GLY A 31 -23.81 -4.79 -15.09
CA GLY A 31 -24.06 -6.23 -15.26
C GLY A 31 -23.90 -7.07 -13.99
N TRP A 32 -23.43 -6.49 -12.88
CA TRP A 32 -23.36 -7.21 -11.60
C TRP A 32 -24.68 -7.22 -10.84
N LYS A 33 -25.01 -8.39 -10.27
CA LYS A 33 -26.12 -8.52 -9.32
C LYS A 33 -25.70 -8.01 -7.94
N PRO A 34 -26.60 -7.38 -7.16
CA PRO A 34 -26.26 -6.90 -5.82
C PRO A 34 -25.69 -7.96 -4.88
N SER A 35 -26.19 -9.19 -4.98
CA SER A 35 -25.71 -10.33 -4.20
C SER A 35 -24.24 -10.66 -4.45
N ARG A 36 -23.71 -10.40 -5.65
CA ARG A 36 -22.30 -10.67 -5.98
C ARG A 36 -21.36 -9.81 -5.14
N LEU A 37 -21.54 -8.48 -5.17
CA LEU A 37 -20.71 -7.57 -4.38
C LEU A 37 -20.92 -7.78 -2.87
N GLY A 38 -22.16 -8.06 -2.45
CA GLY A 38 -22.47 -8.41 -1.07
C GLY A 38 -21.70 -9.64 -0.58
N ASN A 39 -21.65 -10.70 -1.38
CA ASN A 39 -20.91 -11.92 -1.06
C ASN A 39 -19.39 -11.68 -1.00
N TYR A 40 -18.86 -10.83 -1.86
CA TYR A 40 -17.44 -10.45 -1.83
C TYR A 40 -17.07 -9.69 -0.57
N GLU A 41 -17.82 -8.64 -0.19
CA GLU A 41 -17.54 -7.90 1.05
C GLU A 41 -17.84 -8.69 2.33
N ALA A 42 -18.69 -9.71 2.26
CA ALA A 42 -18.95 -10.62 3.37
C ALA A 42 -17.95 -11.78 3.46
N GLY A 43 -17.08 -11.97 2.45
CA GLY A 43 -16.16 -13.10 2.38
C GLY A 43 -16.82 -14.46 2.10
N ILE A 44 -18.06 -14.45 1.58
CA ILE A 44 -18.81 -15.65 1.20
C ILE A 44 -18.26 -16.24 -0.11
N SER A 45 -17.81 -15.37 -1.02
CA SER A 45 -17.19 -15.78 -2.27
C SER A 45 -15.91 -15.00 -2.55
N THR A 46 -14.94 -15.66 -3.18
CA THR A 46 -13.68 -15.04 -3.61
C THR A 46 -13.84 -14.46 -5.01
N PRO A 47 -13.54 -13.17 -5.24
CA PRO A 47 -13.59 -12.59 -6.58
C PRO A 47 -12.49 -13.16 -7.47
N GLY A 48 -12.80 -13.35 -8.76
CA GLY A 48 -11.81 -13.68 -9.78
C GLY A 48 -10.95 -12.48 -10.18
N ALA A 49 -9.92 -12.70 -11.00
CA ALA A 49 -9.02 -11.63 -11.46
C ALA A 49 -9.77 -10.52 -12.21
N ASP A 50 -10.68 -10.87 -13.12
CA ASP A 50 -11.47 -9.89 -13.88
C ASP A 50 -12.36 -9.04 -12.97
N ASP A 51 -12.96 -9.66 -11.95
CA ASP A 51 -13.79 -8.95 -10.98
C ASP A 51 -12.96 -7.97 -10.14
N MET A 52 -11.72 -8.34 -9.79
CA MET A 52 -10.81 -7.43 -9.09
C MET A 52 -10.39 -6.25 -9.97
N LEU A 53 -10.18 -6.46 -11.27
CA LEU A 53 -9.87 -5.38 -12.20
C LEU A 53 -11.04 -4.39 -12.31
N LEU A 54 -12.28 -4.89 -12.40
CA LEU A 54 -13.48 -4.04 -12.43
C LEU A 54 -13.65 -3.24 -11.13
N ILE A 55 -13.42 -3.86 -9.96
CA ILE A 55 -13.47 -3.15 -8.68
C ILE A 55 -12.36 -2.10 -8.60
N ALA A 56 -11.14 -2.45 -9.01
CA ALA A 56 -9.99 -1.55 -9.01
C ALA A 56 -10.24 -0.32 -9.87
N GLU A 57 -10.75 -0.52 -11.09
CA GLU A 57 -11.13 0.55 -12.02
C GLU A 57 -12.23 1.44 -11.43
N ALA A 58 -13.31 0.84 -10.92
CA ALA A 58 -14.44 1.57 -10.36
C ALA A 58 -14.08 2.36 -9.08
N THR A 59 -13.03 1.96 -8.36
CA THR A 59 -12.62 2.60 -7.10
C THR A 59 -11.34 3.44 -7.22
N GLY A 60 -10.65 3.37 -8.37
CA GLY A 60 -9.39 4.07 -8.61
C GLY A 60 -8.21 3.56 -7.78
N VAL A 61 -8.27 2.31 -7.30
CA VAL A 61 -7.19 1.67 -6.53
C VAL A 61 -6.41 0.68 -7.40
N SER A 62 -5.24 0.25 -6.92
CA SER A 62 -4.44 -0.81 -7.53
C SER A 62 -5.10 -2.17 -7.34
N ALA A 63 -5.24 -2.93 -8.43
CA ALA A 63 -5.70 -4.32 -8.37
C ALA A 63 -4.75 -5.20 -7.56
N CYS A 64 -3.44 -4.93 -7.60
CA CYS A 64 -2.43 -5.64 -6.82
C CYS A 64 -2.66 -5.43 -5.32
N TRP A 65 -2.90 -4.18 -4.91
CA TRP A 65 -3.24 -3.88 -3.52
C TRP A 65 -4.57 -4.51 -3.12
N LEU A 66 -5.60 -4.41 -3.97
CA LEU A 66 -6.93 -4.98 -3.69
C LEU A 66 -6.85 -6.50 -3.47
N MET A 67 -6.08 -7.21 -4.28
CA MET A 67 -5.97 -8.66 -4.24
C MET A 67 -5.00 -9.14 -3.14
N PHE A 68 -3.83 -8.54 -3.01
CA PHE A 68 -2.74 -9.05 -2.16
C PHE A 68 -2.44 -8.19 -0.93
N GLY A 69 -2.96 -6.96 -0.87
CA GLY A 69 -2.58 -5.97 0.15
C GLY A 69 -1.15 -5.45 -0.04
N GLN A 70 -0.58 -5.62 -1.23
CA GLN A 70 0.81 -5.27 -1.56
C GLN A 70 0.86 -4.13 -2.58
N GLY A 71 1.99 -3.41 -2.61
CA GLY A 71 2.18 -2.25 -3.47
C GLY A 71 1.32 -1.02 -3.10
N PRO A 72 1.38 0.05 -3.92
CA PRO A 72 0.68 1.30 -3.63
C PRO A 72 -0.84 1.12 -3.78
N ILE A 73 -1.60 1.80 -2.91
CA ILE A 73 -3.08 1.77 -2.96
C ILE A 73 -3.60 2.39 -4.25
N ARG A 74 -2.98 3.46 -4.77
CA ARG A 74 -3.35 4.10 -6.05
C ARG A 74 -2.26 3.87 -7.11
N PRO A 75 -2.59 3.57 -8.38
CA PRO A 75 -1.60 3.28 -9.42
C PRO A 75 -0.73 4.48 -9.82
N SER A 76 -1.25 5.71 -9.72
CA SER A 76 -0.65 6.89 -10.35
C SER A 76 -0.23 8.01 -9.39
N GLU A 77 -0.45 7.86 -8.08
CA GLU A 77 -0.20 8.96 -7.12
C GLU A 77 0.60 8.51 -5.90
N ARG A 78 1.61 9.33 -5.57
CA ARG A 78 2.29 9.39 -4.28
C ARG A 78 1.31 9.94 -3.24
N ASP A 79 0.28 9.15 -2.92
CA ASP A 79 -0.60 9.48 -1.81
C ASP A 79 0.23 9.31 -0.52
N LEU A 80 0.76 10.43 -0.02
CA LEU A 80 1.58 10.51 1.18
C LEU A 80 0.91 9.78 2.35
N GLN A 81 -0.42 9.85 2.44
CA GLN A 81 -1.18 9.15 3.47
C GLN A 81 -1.11 7.63 3.27
N ALA A 82 -1.22 7.14 2.03
CA ALA A 82 -1.10 5.72 1.73
C ALA A 82 0.31 5.19 2.07
N VAL A 83 1.36 5.96 1.74
CA VAL A 83 2.75 5.62 2.09
C VAL A 83 2.94 5.55 3.61
N ARG A 84 2.47 6.58 4.33
CA ARG A 84 2.52 6.61 5.80
C ARG A 84 1.78 5.45 6.44
N HIS A 85 0.61 5.09 5.91
CA HIS A 85 -0.17 3.97 6.43
C HIS A 85 0.52 2.64 6.20
N GLN A 86 1.01 2.39 4.98
CA GLN A 86 1.74 1.18 4.65
C GLN A 86 2.94 1.00 5.59
N ASN A 87 3.72 2.07 5.75
CA ASN A 87 4.89 2.06 6.61
C ASN A 87 4.52 1.87 8.10
N LEU A 88 3.44 2.51 8.58
CA LEU A 88 2.89 2.32 9.93
C LEU A 88 2.47 0.86 10.16
N ALA A 89 1.67 0.30 9.26
CA ALA A 89 1.14 -1.05 9.37
C ALA A 89 2.25 -2.09 9.39
N GLN A 90 3.26 -1.92 8.55
CA GLN A 90 4.44 -2.78 8.52
C GLN A 90 5.30 -2.63 9.79
N ALA A 91 5.58 -1.40 10.22
CA ALA A 91 6.43 -1.14 11.37
C ALA A 91 5.83 -1.67 12.69
N LEU A 92 4.50 -1.69 12.78
CA LEU A 92 3.76 -2.17 13.94
C LEU A 92 3.08 -3.52 13.71
N ASP A 93 3.54 -4.29 12.72
CA ASP A 93 3.02 -5.63 12.50
C ASP A 93 3.21 -6.49 13.76
N GLY A 94 2.19 -7.29 14.07
CA GLY A 94 2.14 -8.11 15.27
C GLY A 94 2.06 -7.35 16.61
N ILE A 95 1.93 -6.01 16.63
CA ILE A 95 1.95 -5.23 17.89
C ILE A 95 0.85 -5.65 18.87
N GLU A 96 -0.27 -6.18 18.40
CA GLU A 96 -1.38 -6.62 19.26
C GLU A 96 -1.08 -7.89 20.05
N ALA A 97 -0.08 -8.68 19.63
CA ALA A 97 0.37 -9.87 20.35
C ALA A 97 1.39 -9.54 21.46
N ASP A 98 1.93 -8.33 21.47
CA ASP A 98 2.96 -7.86 22.42
C ASP A 98 2.40 -6.68 23.24
N GLU A 99 1.80 -7.02 24.39
CA GLU A 99 1.10 -6.07 25.26
C GLU A 99 2.03 -4.99 25.84
N GLU A 100 3.30 -5.34 26.11
CA GLU A 100 4.30 -4.41 26.63
C GLU A 100 4.72 -3.41 25.54
N ARG A 101 5.06 -3.91 24.35
CA ARG A 101 5.38 -3.07 23.18
C ARG A 101 4.20 -2.19 22.79
N LEU A 102 2.97 -2.70 22.86
CA LEU A 102 1.75 -1.92 22.60
C LEU A 102 1.59 -0.79 23.61
N ALA A 103 1.76 -1.07 24.91
CA ALA A 103 1.64 -0.05 25.96
C ALA A 103 2.67 1.07 25.79
N GLU A 104 3.93 0.73 25.55
CA GLU A 104 5.00 1.71 25.34
C GLU A 104 4.79 2.52 24.05
N THR A 105 4.36 1.87 22.97
CA THR A 105 4.07 2.54 21.68
C THR A 105 2.98 3.59 21.84
N VAL A 106 1.84 3.21 22.44
CA VAL A 106 0.69 4.10 22.65
C VAL A 106 1.08 5.28 23.55
N LYS A 107 1.87 5.03 24.60
CA LYS A 107 2.42 6.07 25.49
C LYS A 107 3.32 7.05 24.75
N ARG A 108 4.28 6.58 23.95
CA ARG A 108 5.21 7.43 23.19
C ARG A 108 4.53 8.21 22.07
N LEU A 109 3.57 7.59 21.38
CA LEU A 109 2.77 8.26 20.34
C LEU A 109 1.77 9.28 20.93
N ARG A 110 1.45 9.16 22.22
CA ARG A 110 0.44 9.96 22.95
C ARG A 110 -0.94 9.88 22.30
N ILE A 111 -1.32 8.67 21.90
CA ILE A 111 -2.66 8.35 21.39
C ILE A 111 -3.26 7.26 22.28
N SER A 112 -4.52 6.88 22.06
CA SER A 112 -5.12 5.72 22.75
C SER A 112 -4.88 4.44 21.96
N ARG A 113 -4.99 3.27 22.62
CA ARG A 113 -4.97 1.96 21.92
C ARG A 113 -6.02 1.89 20.82
N LYS A 114 -7.22 2.42 21.11
CA LYS A 114 -8.31 2.53 20.13
C LYS A 114 -7.86 3.35 18.92
N ARG A 115 -7.26 4.52 19.13
CA ARG A 115 -6.82 5.40 18.05
C ARG A 115 -5.68 4.79 17.23
N LEU A 116 -4.74 4.09 17.87
CA LEU A 116 -3.71 3.35 17.17
C LEU A 116 -4.32 2.28 16.26
N ARG A 117 -5.26 1.49 16.78
CA ARG A 117 -5.99 0.49 15.99
C ARG A 117 -6.78 1.12 14.85
N GLU A 118 -7.42 2.28 15.06
CA GLU A 118 -8.07 3.02 13.98
C GLU A 118 -7.09 3.41 12.86
N HIS A 119 -5.88 3.87 13.20
CA HIS A 119 -4.86 4.17 12.18
C HIS A 119 -4.35 2.90 11.47
N LEU A 120 -4.20 1.78 12.16
CA LEU A 120 -3.78 0.52 11.54
C LEU A 120 -4.85 -0.09 10.63
N ASP A 121 -6.12 -0.06 11.06
CA ASP A 121 -7.24 -0.62 10.31
C ASP A 121 -7.73 0.32 9.18
N ASN A 122 -7.43 1.62 9.22
CA ASN A 122 -7.92 2.59 8.25
C ASN A 122 -6.78 3.36 7.54
N PRO A 123 -6.39 2.94 6.32
CA PRO A 123 -5.42 3.66 5.50
C PRO A 123 -5.77 5.11 5.19
N PHE A 124 -7.03 5.51 5.34
CA PHE A 124 -7.48 6.88 5.06
C PHE A 124 -7.57 7.75 6.29
N LEU A 125 -7.34 7.21 7.49
CA LEU A 125 -7.31 8.04 8.69
C LEU A 125 -6.02 8.87 8.69
N PRO A 126 -6.08 10.21 8.52
CA PRO A 126 -4.90 11.00 8.26
C PRO A 126 -3.86 10.84 9.38
N ILE A 127 -2.65 10.45 8.99
CA ILE A 127 -1.47 10.43 9.84
C ILE A 127 -0.83 11.81 9.72
N SER A 128 -1.08 12.66 10.72
CA SER A 128 -0.53 14.01 10.75
C SER A 128 1.00 13.99 10.79
N ASP A 129 1.63 15.06 10.35
CA ASP A 129 3.09 15.20 10.39
C ASP A 129 3.64 15.00 11.81
N GLU A 130 2.92 15.50 12.81
CA GLU A 130 3.28 15.32 14.22
C GLU A 130 3.27 13.84 14.63
N LEU A 131 2.21 13.11 14.25
CA LEU A 131 2.12 11.68 14.55
C LEU A 131 3.21 10.90 13.80
N ALA A 132 3.46 11.24 12.54
CA ALA A 132 4.52 10.66 11.74
C ALA A 132 5.90 10.87 12.40
N ARG A 133 6.25 12.11 12.77
CA ARG A 133 7.54 12.39 13.45
C ARG A 133 7.67 11.70 14.80
N ARG A 134 6.58 11.48 15.52
CA ARG A 134 6.61 10.71 16.79
C ARG A 134 6.88 9.24 16.54
N LEU A 135 6.26 8.66 15.51
CA LEU A 135 6.47 7.28 15.14
C LEU A 135 7.88 7.04 14.60
N GLU A 136 8.45 7.94 13.80
CA GLU A 136 9.84 7.82 13.36
C GLU A 136 10.83 7.84 14.54
N ARG A 137 10.61 8.73 15.51
CA ARG A 137 11.42 8.76 16.74
C ARG A 137 11.26 7.50 17.59
N LEU A 138 10.06 6.92 17.62
CA LEU A 138 9.82 5.62 18.27
C LEU A 138 10.67 4.53 17.61
N LEU A 139 10.73 4.53 16.28
CA LEU A 139 11.44 3.54 15.47
C LEU A 139 12.94 3.80 15.37
N GLY A 140 13.45 4.95 15.84
CA GLY A 140 14.83 5.37 15.62
C GLY A 140 15.15 5.70 14.16
N ALA A 141 14.14 6.01 13.35
CA ALA A 141 14.27 6.30 11.93
C ALA A 141 14.59 7.78 11.65
N LYS A 142 15.17 8.07 10.47
CA LYS A 142 15.41 9.45 10.01
C LYS A 142 14.08 10.22 9.84
N PRO A 143 14.06 11.55 10.04
CA PRO A 143 12.93 12.38 9.64
C PRO A 143 12.65 12.22 8.15
N GLY A 144 11.40 11.91 7.82
CA GLY A 144 10.90 11.70 6.46
C GLY A 144 10.72 10.23 6.12
N TRP A 145 11.23 9.32 6.96
CA TRP A 145 11.13 7.88 6.72
C TRP A 145 9.70 7.41 6.48
N LEU A 146 8.69 7.89 7.23
CA LEU A 146 7.30 7.49 6.98
C LEU A 146 6.70 8.01 5.67
N ASP A 147 7.32 9.02 5.07
CA ASP A 147 6.87 9.67 3.84
C ASP A 147 7.50 9.03 2.60
N GLU A 148 8.54 8.25 2.80
CA GLU A 148 9.29 7.54 1.76
C GLU A 148 8.70 6.14 1.55
N GLN A 149 8.62 5.71 0.30
CA GLN A 149 8.21 4.35 -0.03
C GLN A 149 9.41 3.41 0.09
N HIS A 150 9.34 2.46 1.01
CA HIS A 150 10.38 1.47 1.28
C HIS A 150 10.20 0.24 0.39
N VAL A 151 10.43 0.41 -0.91
CA VAL A 151 10.30 -0.66 -1.92
C VAL A 151 11.19 -1.87 -1.62
N GLU A 152 12.31 -1.68 -0.91
CA GLU A 152 13.20 -2.75 -0.48
C GLU A 152 12.54 -3.75 0.47
N ARG A 153 11.42 -3.36 1.09
CA ARG A 153 10.64 -4.21 2.00
C ARG A 153 9.40 -4.81 1.34
N ASP A 154 9.18 -4.54 0.05
CA ASP A 154 8.07 -5.12 -0.70
C ASP A 154 8.36 -6.60 -1.01
N PRO A 155 7.48 -7.56 -0.65
CA PRO A 155 7.64 -8.97 -1.01
C PRO A 155 7.85 -9.21 -2.50
N LEU A 156 7.24 -8.38 -3.36
CA LEU A 156 7.44 -8.44 -4.81
C LEU A 156 8.86 -8.00 -5.17
N PHE A 157 9.37 -6.93 -4.54
CA PHE A 157 10.76 -6.51 -4.74
C PHE A 157 11.73 -7.62 -4.33
N LEU A 158 11.50 -8.26 -3.18
CA LEU A 158 12.31 -9.37 -2.69
C LEU A 158 12.27 -10.61 -3.60
N SER A 159 11.25 -10.75 -4.45
CA SER A 159 11.14 -11.86 -5.41
C SER A 159 12.05 -11.72 -6.63
N PHE A 160 12.55 -10.51 -6.94
CA PHE A 160 13.48 -10.31 -8.06
C PHE A 160 14.89 -10.81 -7.71
N PRO A 161 15.69 -11.22 -8.72
CA PRO A 161 17.12 -11.50 -8.53
C PRO A 161 17.87 -10.33 -7.88
N GLU A 162 18.97 -10.63 -7.18
CA GLU A 162 19.74 -9.64 -6.41
C GLU A 162 20.22 -8.48 -7.28
N GLU A 163 20.72 -8.78 -8.47
CA GLU A 163 21.24 -7.81 -9.43
C GLU A 163 20.14 -6.88 -9.94
N MET A 164 18.91 -7.40 -10.09
CA MET A 164 17.76 -6.60 -10.49
C MET A 164 17.30 -5.69 -9.35
N ARG A 165 17.29 -6.19 -8.11
CA ARG A 165 16.98 -5.39 -6.92
C ARG A 165 17.98 -4.24 -6.76
N GLU A 166 19.27 -4.53 -6.92
CA GLU A 166 20.34 -3.53 -6.88
C GLU A 166 20.14 -2.45 -7.96
N LEU A 167 19.89 -2.85 -9.21
CA LEU A 167 19.63 -1.91 -10.30
C LEU A 167 18.41 -1.01 -10.02
N MET A 168 17.33 -1.58 -9.47
CA MET A 168 16.13 -0.83 -9.10
C MET A 168 16.39 0.18 -7.98
N MET A 169 17.19 -0.18 -6.96
CA MET A 169 17.57 0.75 -5.90
C MET A 169 18.42 1.89 -6.45
N ILE A 170 19.47 1.58 -7.21
CA ILE A 170 20.34 2.58 -7.85
C ILE A 170 19.48 3.55 -8.68
N TYR A 171 18.56 3.04 -9.49
CA TYR A 171 17.68 3.87 -10.30
C TYR A 171 16.75 4.77 -9.46
N SER A 172 16.22 4.24 -8.35
CA SER A 172 15.32 4.98 -7.45
C SER A 172 16.05 6.14 -6.76
N GLU A 173 17.24 5.88 -6.24
CA GLU A 173 18.08 6.84 -5.50
C GLU A 173 18.72 7.91 -6.41
N LEU A 174 18.85 7.63 -7.70
CA LEU A 174 19.40 8.60 -8.65
C LEU A 174 18.52 9.86 -8.76
N PRO A 175 19.15 11.05 -8.80
CA PRO A 175 18.45 12.29 -9.15
C PRO A 175 17.71 12.15 -10.48
N ALA A 176 16.54 12.80 -10.61
CA ALA A 176 15.72 12.71 -11.81
C ALA A 176 16.47 13.08 -13.11
N SER A 177 17.44 14.00 -13.02
CA SER A 177 18.32 14.39 -14.12
C SER A 177 19.30 13.31 -14.59
N GLN A 178 19.63 12.34 -13.73
CA GLN A 178 20.60 11.28 -14.00
C GLN A 178 19.97 9.98 -14.51
N ARG A 179 18.67 9.77 -14.27
CA ARG A 179 17.94 8.58 -14.74
C ARG A 179 18.02 8.38 -16.27
N PRO A 180 17.90 9.41 -17.13
CA PRO A 180 18.06 9.23 -18.58
C PRO A 180 19.45 8.74 -18.98
N VAL A 181 20.49 9.14 -18.24
CA VAL A 181 21.88 8.73 -18.50
C VAL A 181 22.05 7.25 -18.23
N LEU A 182 21.60 6.76 -17.07
CA LEU A 182 21.61 5.33 -16.75
C LEU A 182 20.87 4.50 -17.81
N MET A 183 19.70 4.97 -18.26
CA MET A 183 18.94 4.30 -19.30
C MET A 183 19.66 4.29 -20.65
N ALA A 184 20.38 5.36 -21.00
CA ALA A 184 21.19 5.40 -22.22
C ALA A 184 22.34 4.39 -22.16
N THR A 185 23.01 4.26 -21.02
CA THR A 185 24.09 3.28 -20.81
C THR A 185 23.60 1.84 -20.96
N VAL A 186 22.48 1.50 -20.32
CA VAL A 186 21.90 0.15 -20.41
C VAL A 186 21.46 -0.17 -21.86
N ARG A 187 20.89 0.82 -22.57
CA ARG A 187 20.53 0.66 -23.99
C ARG A 187 21.76 0.44 -24.87
N ALA A 188 22.81 1.24 -24.70
CA ALA A 188 24.05 1.10 -25.46
C ALA A 188 24.69 -0.27 -25.23
N LEU A 189 24.70 -0.78 -23.98
CA LEU A 189 25.18 -2.11 -23.66
C LEU A 189 24.35 -3.19 -24.36
N ARG A 190 23.02 -3.12 -24.28
CA ARG A 190 22.12 -4.07 -24.97
C ARG A 190 22.36 -4.07 -26.47
N ASP A 191 22.47 -2.88 -27.07
CA ASP A 191 22.67 -2.72 -28.50
C ASP A 191 24.04 -3.29 -28.92
N SER A 192 25.10 -3.11 -28.11
CA SER A 192 26.41 -3.75 -28.37
C SER A 192 26.37 -5.28 -28.32
N LEU A 193 25.50 -5.87 -27.47
CA LEU A 193 25.32 -7.31 -27.35
C LEU A 193 24.46 -7.90 -28.48
N THR A 194 23.64 -7.09 -29.15
CA THR A 194 22.83 -7.53 -30.30
C THR A 194 23.54 -7.36 -31.64
N THR A 195 24.65 -6.63 -31.65
CA THR A 195 25.47 -6.39 -32.85
C THR A 195 26.71 -7.31 -32.92
N ALA A 196 26.92 -8.13 -31.88
CA ALA A 196 27.97 -9.17 -31.80
C ALA A 196 27.37 -10.54 -32.08
#